data_AF-A0A4R3MYK6-F1
#
_entry.id   AF-A0A4R3MYK6-F1
#
_cell.length_a   1.000
_cell.length_b   1.000
_cell.length_c   1.000
_cell.angle_alpha   90.00
_cell.angle_beta   90.00
_cell.angle_gamma   90.00
#
_symmetry.space_group_name_H-M   'P 1'
#
loop_
_entity.id
_entity.type
_entity.pdbx_description
1 polymer ?
#
loop_
_entity_poly.entity_id
_entity_poly.type
_entity_poly.pdbx_seq_one_letter_code
_entity_poly.pdbx_strand_id
1 'polypeptide(L)'
;MAGNLLYIPYTIFIILAVILISFILASKAGNRAAKHFFMAAVPVVVLIQFYYWNLDFNDWVKSYLFSSSEFVCGYADELEELPIPLPERTVLKGREDFCSPFYITYTDFYDFMSFYAEKLKEMKRNGDVKSYQFMERGSEHLSKGYAVILNSGSSLEIVMRNSEDPGKRLLSIDYEPVH
;
A
#
# COMPACT_ATOMS: atom_id res chain seq x y z
N MET A 1 9.09 11.18 12.66
CA MET A 1 8.22 11.69 11.58
C MET A 1 9.10 12.17 10.43
N ALA A 2 9.47 11.28 9.52
CA ALA A 2 10.20 11.69 8.33
C ALA A 2 9.19 12.31 7.35
N GLY A 3 9.16 13.64 7.27
CA GLY A 3 8.41 14.32 6.21
C GLY A 3 9.06 14.01 4.87
N ASN A 4 8.26 13.62 3.88
CA ASN A 4 8.80 13.39 2.54
C ASN A 4 9.17 14.77 1.95
N LEU A 5 10.46 15.03 1.77
CA LEU A 5 11.00 16.33 1.33
C LEU A 5 10.36 16.82 0.01
N LEU A 6 9.89 15.89 -0.82
CA LEU A 6 9.17 16.15 -2.06
C LEU A 6 7.83 16.91 -1.87
N TYR A 7 7.22 16.87 -0.68
CA TYR A 7 5.94 17.56 -0.40
C TYR A 7 6.10 18.99 0.13
N ILE A 8 7.32 19.43 0.44
CA ILE A 8 7.61 20.82 0.84
C ILE A 8 7.14 21.84 -0.22
N PRO A 9 7.51 21.71 -1.52
CA PRO A 9 7.04 22.66 -2.53
C PRO A 9 5.51 22.68 -2.67
N TYR A 10 4.85 21.52 -2.63
CA TYR A 10 3.38 21.42 -2.66
C TYR A 10 2.73 22.15 -1.49
N THR A 11 3.29 22.01 -0.30
CA THR A 11 2.83 22.71 0.91
C THR A 11 2.90 24.22 0.74
N ILE A 12 4.02 24.73 0.20
CA ILE A 12 4.20 26.16 -0.08
C ILE A 12 3.18 26.65 -1.12
N PHE A 13 2.99 25.92 -2.22
CA PHE A 13 2.02 26.30 -3.25
C PHE A 13 0.59 26.35 -2.72
N ILE A 14 0.18 25.37 -1.89
CA ILE A 14 -1.16 25.35 -1.28
C ILE A 14 -1.36 26.58 -0.38
N ILE A 15 -0.39 26.91 0.47
CA ILE A 15 -0.47 28.08 1.35
C ILE A 15 -0.56 29.37 0.53
N LEU A 16 0.28 29.53 -0.50
CA LEU A 16 0.24 30.69 -1.40
C LEU A 16 -1.10 30.82 -2.13
N ALA A 17 -1.67 29.71 -2.61
CA ALA A 17 -2.97 29.71 -3.26
C ALA A 17 -4.09 30.15 -2.29
N VAL A 18 -4.07 29.67 -1.04
CA VAL A 18 -5.03 30.07 0.00
C VAL A 18 -4.92 31.57 0.28
N ILE A 19 -3.69 32.11 0.41
CA ILE A 19 -3.48 33.55 0.62
C ILE A 19 -4.01 34.37 -0.56
N LEU A 20 -3.71 33.96 -1.79
CA LEU A 20 -4.15 34.65 -3.00
C LEU A 20 -5.68 34.68 -3.12
N ILE A 21 -6.34 33.54 -2.94
CA ILE A 21 -7.80 33.43 -2.98
C ILE A 21 -8.43 34.28 -1.88
N SER A 22 -7.85 34.28 -0.68
CA SER A 22 -8.30 35.09 0.45
C SER A 22 -8.22 36.58 0.16
N PHE A 23 -7.13 37.03 -0.48
CA PHE A 23 -6.96 38.43 -0.89
C PHE A 23 -8.02 38.84 -1.91
N ILE A 24 -8.26 38.00 -2.93
CA ILE A 24 -9.28 38.25 -3.96
C ILE A 24 -10.69 38.34 -3.33
N LEU A 25 -11.02 37.44 -2.41
CA LEU A 25 -12.32 37.44 -1.72
C LEU A 25 -12.49 38.66 -0.81
N ALA A 26 -11.44 39.04 -0.08
CA ALA A 26 -11.47 40.25 0.76
C ALA A 26 -11.67 41.52 -0.07
N SER A 27 -11.01 41.62 -1.23
CA SER A 27 -11.13 42.78 -2.13
C SER A 27 -12.45 42.84 -2.90
N LYS A 28 -13.03 41.69 -3.31
CA LYS A 28 -14.24 41.67 -4.17
C LYS A 28 -15.55 41.38 -3.46
N ALA A 29 -15.56 40.50 -2.45
CA ALA A 29 -16.78 39.99 -1.82
C ALA A 29 -16.95 40.47 -0.36
N GLY A 30 -15.96 41.19 0.16
CA GLY A 30 -15.98 41.74 1.51
C GLY A 30 -15.66 40.72 2.60
N ASN A 31 -15.51 41.23 3.83
CA ASN A 31 -14.91 40.49 4.94
C ASN A 31 -15.74 39.28 5.43
N ARG A 32 -17.06 39.30 5.22
CA ARG A 32 -17.96 38.20 5.63
C ARG A 32 -17.75 36.95 4.75
N ALA A 33 -17.59 37.12 3.44
CA ALA A 33 -17.31 36.00 2.53
C ALA A 33 -15.92 35.39 2.80
N ALA A 34 -14.92 36.23 3.03
CA ALA A 34 -13.58 35.78 3.42
C ALA A 34 -13.61 34.97 4.72
N LYS A 35 -14.38 35.40 5.74
CA LYS A 35 -14.51 34.68 7.01
C LYS A 35 -15.10 33.28 6.82
N HIS A 36 -16.16 33.13 6.03
CA HIS A 36 -16.75 31.82 5.74
C HIS A 36 -15.80 30.92 4.95
N PHE A 37 -15.07 31.49 3.98
CA PHE A 37 -14.03 30.77 3.25
C PHE A 37 -12.97 30.21 4.21
N PHE A 38 -12.41 31.04 5.10
CA PHE A 38 -11.40 30.57 6.07
C PHE A 38 -11.93 29.48 7.01
N MET A 39 -13.19 29.60 7.44
CA MET A 39 -13.82 28.61 8.33
C MET A 39 -13.85 27.21 7.70
N ALA A 40 -14.00 27.11 6.38
CA ALA A 40 -13.97 25.84 5.66
C ALA A 40 -12.57 25.47 5.16
N ALA A 41 -11.83 26.44 4.61
CA ALA A 41 -10.53 26.22 3.97
C ALA A 41 -9.45 25.81 4.98
N VAL A 42 -9.42 26.41 6.17
CA VAL A 42 -8.39 26.11 7.18
C VAL A 42 -8.44 24.63 7.61
N PRO A 43 -9.59 24.07 8.05
CA PRO A 43 -9.69 22.64 8.36
C PRO A 43 -9.27 21.74 7.19
N VAL A 44 -9.71 22.06 5.97
CA VAL A 44 -9.38 21.27 4.77
C VAL A 44 -7.88 21.30 4.50
N VAL A 45 -7.26 22.47 4.56
CA VAL A 45 -5.82 22.63 4.36
C VAL A 45 -5.06 21.88 5.45
N VAL A 46 -5.46 21.99 6.72
CA VAL A 46 -4.83 21.25 7.83
C VAL A 46 -4.91 19.74 7.60
N LEU A 47 -6.05 19.21 7.15
CA LEU A 47 -6.19 17.78 6.83
C LEU A 47 -5.28 17.37 5.66
N ILE A 48 -5.21 18.18 4.61
CA ILE A 48 -4.32 17.92 3.46
C ILE A 48 -2.86 17.94 3.90
N GLN A 49 -2.46 18.92 4.71
CA GLN A 49 -1.11 18.99 5.25
C GLN A 49 -0.81 17.78 6.12
N PHE A 50 -1.72 17.42 7.03
CA PHE A 50 -1.56 16.23 7.86
C PHE A 50 -1.40 14.96 7.01
N TYR A 51 -2.15 14.81 5.92
CA TYR A 51 -2.03 13.71 4.96
C TYR A 51 -0.65 13.62 4.29
N TYR A 52 -0.02 14.73 3.94
CA TYR A 52 1.29 14.73 3.28
C TYR A 52 2.46 14.63 4.26
N TRP A 53 2.31 15.20 5.45
CA TRP A 53 3.37 15.26 6.45
C TRP A 53 3.40 14.04 7.39
N ASN A 54 2.28 13.34 7.55
CA ASN A 54 2.18 12.11 8.33
C ASN A 54 2.11 10.90 7.40
N LEU A 55 3.25 10.23 7.21
CA LEU A 55 3.35 9.03 6.36
C LEU A 55 2.42 7.90 6.81
N ASP A 56 2.24 7.72 8.12
CA ASP A 56 1.38 6.64 8.64
C ASP A 56 -0.08 6.88 8.31
N PHE A 57 -0.53 8.13 8.44
CA PHE A 57 -1.86 8.54 8.03
C PHE A 57 -2.02 8.49 6.50
N ASN A 58 -0.97 8.87 5.75
CA ASN A 58 -0.92 8.75 4.30
C ASN A 58 -1.18 7.31 3.86
N ASP A 59 -0.44 6.36 4.42
CA ASP A 59 -0.56 4.93 4.12
C ASP A 59 -1.90 4.38 4.54
N TRP A 60 -2.39 4.80 5.71
CA TRP A 60 -3.69 4.36 6.20
C TRP A 60 -4.81 4.81 5.26
N VAL A 61 -4.82 6.08 4.84
CA VAL A 61 -5.80 6.59 3.86
C VAL A 61 -5.63 5.89 2.50
N LYS A 62 -4.39 5.68 2.03
CA LYS A 62 -4.11 4.93 0.80
C LYS A 62 -4.62 3.50 0.88
N SER A 63 -4.58 2.85 2.04
CA SER A 63 -5.09 1.50 2.22
C SER A 63 -6.60 1.39 1.97
N TYR A 64 -7.36 2.48 2.09
CA TYR A 64 -8.78 2.52 1.77
C TYR A 64 -9.08 2.99 0.35
N LEU A 65 -8.35 4.00 -0.14
CA LEU A 65 -8.67 4.65 -1.41
C LEU A 65 -7.90 4.10 -2.62
N PHE A 66 -6.70 3.57 -2.38
CA PHE A 66 -5.74 3.15 -3.41
C PHE A 66 -5.02 1.85 -3.00
N SER A 67 -5.78 0.87 -2.50
CA SER A 67 -5.22 -0.43 -2.15
C SER A 67 -4.71 -1.15 -3.39
N SER A 68 -3.54 -1.78 -3.28
CA SER A 68 -3.02 -2.72 -4.27
C SER A 68 -3.79 -4.03 -4.15
N SER A 69 -4.46 -4.44 -5.24
CA SER A 69 -5.28 -5.65 -5.28
C SER A 69 -4.52 -6.88 -5.80
N GLU A 70 -3.47 -6.66 -6.58
CA GLU A 70 -2.76 -7.72 -7.28
C GLU A 70 -1.25 -7.42 -7.34
N PHE A 71 -0.46 -8.49 -7.30
CA PHE A 71 0.96 -8.51 -7.58
C PHE A 71 1.18 -9.02 -9.00
N VAL A 72 1.99 -8.28 -9.76
CA VAL A 72 2.40 -8.60 -11.13
C VAL A 72 3.90 -8.36 -11.23
N CYS A 73 4.63 -9.36 -11.72
CA CYS A 73 6.07 -9.30 -11.96
C CYS A 73 6.32 -9.01 -13.44
N GLY A 74 6.99 -7.89 -13.74
CA GLY A 74 7.15 -7.41 -15.12
C GLY A 74 8.22 -8.12 -15.95
N TYR A 75 8.92 -9.12 -15.39
CA TYR A 75 9.96 -9.89 -16.09
C TYR A 75 9.62 -11.37 -16.27
N ALA A 76 8.51 -11.82 -15.70
CA ALA A 76 8.06 -13.20 -15.84
C ALA A 76 6.72 -13.17 -16.55
N ASP A 77 6.71 -13.51 -17.84
CA ASP A 77 5.49 -13.57 -18.66
C ASP A 77 4.41 -14.44 -17.97
N GLU A 78 4.82 -15.49 -17.25
CA GLU A 78 3.91 -16.34 -16.47
C GLU A 78 3.22 -15.62 -15.31
N LEU A 79 3.83 -14.60 -14.71
CA LEU A 79 3.23 -13.77 -13.65
C LEU A 79 2.52 -12.53 -14.20
N GLU A 80 2.76 -12.18 -15.46
CA GLU A 80 1.94 -11.19 -16.17
C GLU A 80 0.56 -11.79 -16.50
N GLU A 81 0.53 -13.06 -16.90
CA GLU A 81 -0.72 -13.80 -17.18
C GLU A 81 -1.40 -14.36 -15.92
N LEU A 82 -0.65 -14.50 -14.81
CA LEU A 82 -1.17 -14.99 -13.53
C LEU A 82 -0.90 -13.99 -12.38
N PRO A 83 -1.72 -12.92 -12.26
CA PRO A 83 -1.59 -11.98 -11.16
C PRO A 83 -1.88 -12.66 -9.82
N ILE A 84 -1.00 -12.45 -8.84
CA ILE A 84 -1.19 -12.99 -7.49
C ILE A 84 -2.06 -12.01 -6.69
N PRO A 85 -3.23 -12.42 -6.18
CA PRO A 85 -4.12 -11.50 -5.47
C PRO A 85 -3.51 -11.08 -4.13
N LEU A 86 -3.66 -9.81 -3.78
CA LEU A 86 -3.23 -9.24 -2.52
C LEU A 86 -4.43 -9.08 -1.57
N PRO A 87 -4.23 -9.21 -0.24
CA PRO A 87 -5.27 -8.92 0.74
C PRO A 87 -5.75 -7.48 0.64
N GLU A 88 -6.98 -7.21 1.06
CA GLU A 88 -7.49 -5.84 1.18
C GLU A 88 -6.57 -4.97 2.05
N ARG A 89 -6.63 -3.66 1.83
CA ARG A 89 -5.83 -2.69 2.62
C ARG A 89 -4.32 -2.91 2.52
N THR A 90 -3.86 -3.50 1.42
CA THR A 90 -2.45 -3.61 1.07
C THR A 90 -2.02 -2.38 0.26
N VAL A 91 -0.86 -1.79 0.57
CA VAL A 91 -0.32 -0.59 -0.05
C VAL A 91 1.11 -0.87 -0.49
N LEU A 92 1.38 -0.69 -1.79
CA LEU A 92 2.73 -0.74 -2.33
C LEU A 92 3.58 0.39 -1.74
N LYS A 93 4.68 0.04 -1.09
CA LYS A 93 5.62 1.00 -0.52
C LYS A 93 6.78 1.32 -1.45
N GLY A 94 7.17 0.34 -2.25
CA GLY A 94 8.20 0.49 -3.25
C GLY A 94 8.55 -0.86 -3.85
N ARG A 95 9.61 -0.84 -4.64
CA ARG A 95 10.11 -1.97 -5.41
C ARG A 95 11.63 -1.93 -5.36
N GLU A 96 12.27 -3.02 -4.93
CA GLU A 96 13.72 -3.15 -5.10
C GLU A 96 14.04 -3.44 -6.57
N ASP A 97 13.23 -4.27 -7.21
CA ASP A 97 13.18 -4.50 -8.65
C ASP A 97 11.73 -4.77 -9.13
N PHE A 98 11.53 -5.11 -10.40
CA PHE A 98 10.19 -5.31 -10.97
C PHE A 98 9.44 -6.51 -10.39
N CYS A 99 10.08 -7.40 -9.64
CA CYS A 99 9.49 -8.64 -9.11
C CYS A 99 9.68 -8.80 -7.59
N SER A 100 10.29 -7.82 -6.92
CA SER A 100 10.50 -7.74 -5.47
C SER A 100 9.89 -6.46 -4.88
N PRO A 101 8.56 -6.26 -4.98
CA PRO A 101 7.84 -5.21 -4.29
C PRO A 101 7.73 -5.50 -2.80
N PHE A 102 7.84 -4.44 -2.00
CA PHE A 102 7.50 -4.50 -0.59
C PHE A 102 6.20 -3.74 -0.35
N TYR A 103 5.28 -4.41 0.35
CA TYR A 103 3.98 -3.88 0.67
C TYR A 103 3.82 -3.69 2.18
N ILE A 104 3.03 -2.71 2.57
CA ILE A 104 2.42 -2.66 3.90
C ILE A 104 0.99 -3.14 3.79
N THR A 105 0.59 -4.03 4.67
CA THR A 105 -0.81 -4.42 4.83
C THR A 105 -1.30 -4.13 6.24
N TYR A 106 -2.58 -3.77 6.33
CA TYR A 106 -3.30 -3.59 7.60
C TYR A 106 -4.14 -4.83 7.96
N THR A 107 -4.01 -5.91 7.20
CA THR A 107 -4.58 -7.22 7.48
C THR A 107 -3.75 -7.92 8.57
N ASP A 108 -4.42 -8.62 9.48
CA ASP A 108 -3.74 -9.42 10.48
C ASP A 108 -3.31 -10.80 9.95
N PHE A 109 -2.59 -11.58 10.76
CA PHE A 109 -2.12 -12.91 10.35
C PHE A 109 -3.27 -13.88 10.08
N TYR A 110 -4.35 -13.83 10.84
CA TYR A 110 -5.44 -14.77 10.66
C TYR A 110 -6.17 -14.52 9.34
N ASP A 111 -6.46 -13.27 9.04
CA ASP A 111 -7.12 -12.85 7.80
C ASP A 111 -6.22 -13.11 6.60
N PHE A 112 -4.92 -12.78 6.69
CA PHE A 112 -3.93 -13.08 5.65
C PHE A 112 -3.86 -14.57 5.34
N MET A 113 -3.80 -15.40 6.39
CA MET A 113 -3.72 -16.85 6.25
C MET A 113 -4.98 -17.44 5.63
N SER A 114 -6.15 -16.96 6.07
CA SER A 114 -7.44 -17.41 5.54
C SER A 114 -7.61 -17.01 4.07
N PHE A 115 -7.25 -15.78 3.73
CA PHE A 115 -7.29 -15.25 2.36
C PHE A 115 -6.43 -16.10 1.41
N TYR A 116 -5.16 -16.32 1.72
CA TYR A 116 -4.28 -17.09 0.83
C TYR A 116 -4.61 -18.59 0.83
N ALA A 117 -5.09 -19.17 1.93
CA ALA A 117 -5.57 -20.55 1.93
C ALA A 117 -6.70 -20.76 0.90
N GLU A 118 -7.65 -19.83 0.84
CA GLU A 118 -8.75 -19.87 -0.10
C GLU A 118 -8.27 -19.63 -1.54
N LYS A 119 -7.50 -18.56 -1.77
CA LYS A 119 -7.01 -18.20 -3.11
C LYS A 119 -6.08 -19.24 -3.71
N LEU A 120 -5.12 -19.76 -2.95
CA LEU A 120 -4.22 -20.79 -3.45
C LEU A 120 -4.94 -22.12 -3.72
N LYS A 121 -5.99 -22.43 -2.95
CA LYS A 121 -6.85 -23.60 -3.23
C LYS A 121 -7.62 -23.42 -4.54
N GLU A 122 -8.15 -22.23 -4.78
CA GLU A 122 -8.83 -21.88 -6.03
C GLU A 122 -7.87 -21.97 -7.23
N MET A 123 -6.71 -21.31 -7.15
CA MET A 123 -5.66 -21.33 -8.17
C MET A 123 -5.17 -22.75 -8.47
N LYS A 124 -5.02 -23.60 -7.44
CA LYS A 124 -4.67 -25.02 -7.64
C LYS A 124 -5.76 -25.79 -8.39
N ARG A 125 -7.03 -25.52 -8.08
CA ARG A 125 -8.18 -26.17 -8.74
C ARG A 125 -8.30 -25.76 -10.21
N ASN A 126 -8.02 -24.49 -10.50
CA ASN A 126 -8.03 -23.95 -11.85
C ASN A 126 -6.83 -24.40 -12.68
N GLY A 127 -5.81 -24.97 -12.02
CA GLY A 127 -4.59 -25.42 -12.65
C GLY A 127 -3.63 -24.27 -12.92
N ASP A 128 -3.65 -23.21 -12.13
CA ASP A 128 -2.69 -22.11 -12.21
C ASP A 128 -1.44 -22.40 -11.36
N VAL A 129 -1.64 -23.13 -10.26
CA VAL A 129 -0.61 -23.50 -9.28
C VAL A 129 -0.52 -25.02 -9.17
N LYS A 130 0.70 -25.56 -9.18
CA LYS A 130 0.95 -26.99 -9.03
C LYS A 130 0.76 -27.44 -7.59
N SER A 131 1.35 -26.71 -6.65
CA SER A 131 1.26 -27.00 -5.21
C SER A 131 1.56 -25.78 -4.37
N TYR A 132 1.08 -25.78 -3.12
CA TYR A 132 1.44 -24.77 -2.14
C TYR A 132 1.56 -25.42 -0.76
N GLN A 133 2.40 -24.83 0.10
CA GLN A 133 2.63 -25.29 1.46
C GLN A 133 2.70 -24.10 2.41
N PHE A 134 2.04 -24.23 3.56
CA PHE A 134 2.17 -23.26 4.65
C PHE A 134 3.59 -23.28 5.23
N MET A 135 4.15 -22.10 5.48
CA MET A 135 5.44 -21.93 6.11
C MET A 135 5.34 -20.96 7.29
N GLU A 136 6.07 -21.29 8.36
CA GLU A 136 6.29 -20.42 9.51
C GLU A 136 7.80 -20.38 9.79
N ARG A 137 8.41 -19.19 9.78
CA ARG A 137 9.85 -18.99 10.03
C ARG A 137 10.06 -18.00 11.18
N GLY A 138 10.97 -18.36 12.09
CA GLY A 138 11.61 -17.44 13.05
C GLY A 138 11.03 -17.41 14.47
N SER A 139 11.94 -17.44 15.47
CA SER A 139 11.67 -17.31 16.92
C SER A 139 11.66 -15.85 17.44
N GLU A 140 12.23 -14.89 16.69
CA GLU A 140 12.31 -13.46 17.09
C GLU A 140 11.45 -12.54 16.23
N HIS A 141 11.30 -12.83 14.94
CA HIS A 141 10.39 -12.13 14.03
C HIS A 141 9.51 -13.16 13.33
N LEU A 142 8.42 -13.54 14.00
CA LEU A 142 7.48 -14.54 13.50
C LEU A 142 6.99 -14.12 12.10
N SER A 143 7.37 -14.90 11.10
CA SER A 143 6.95 -14.72 9.71
C SER A 143 6.12 -15.91 9.28
N LYS A 144 4.99 -15.64 8.64
CA LYS A 144 4.00 -16.64 8.21
C LYS A 144 3.66 -16.42 6.77
N GLY A 145 3.48 -17.50 6.02
CA GLY A 145 3.33 -17.40 4.59
C GLY A 145 3.08 -18.73 3.90
N TYR A 146 3.20 -18.69 2.58
CA TYR A 146 3.06 -19.84 1.71
C TYR A 146 4.22 -19.91 0.74
N ALA A 147 4.80 -21.10 0.59
CA ALA A 147 5.61 -21.44 -0.57
C ALA A 147 4.68 -22.01 -1.63
N VAL A 148 4.74 -21.47 -2.83
CA VAL A 148 3.88 -21.82 -3.96
C VAL A 148 4.77 -22.26 -5.11
N ILE A 149 4.42 -23.38 -5.73
CA ILE A 149 5.09 -23.90 -6.92
C ILE A 149 4.14 -23.75 -8.09
N LEU A 150 4.57 -23.02 -9.10
CA LEU A 150 3.83 -22.81 -10.35
C LEU A 150 3.93 -24.05 -11.25
N ASN A 151 3.10 -24.11 -12.28
CA ASN A 151 3.11 -25.24 -13.22
C ASN A 151 4.39 -25.35 -14.05
N SER A 152 5.02 -24.21 -14.36
CA SER A 152 6.34 -24.13 -14.96
C SER A 152 7.42 -24.78 -14.09
N GLY A 153 7.16 -24.91 -12.79
CA GLY A 153 8.10 -25.35 -11.76
C GLY A 153 8.71 -24.21 -10.97
N SER A 154 8.49 -22.94 -11.38
CA SER A 154 9.00 -21.77 -10.67
C SER A 154 8.40 -21.69 -9.28
N SER A 155 9.09 -21.02 -8.36
CA SER A 155 8.64 -20.89 -6.98
C SER A 155 8.29 -19.45 -6.62
N LEU A 156 7.31 -19.29 -5.74
CA LEU A 156 6.88 -18.04 -5.17
C LEU A 156 6.82 -18.18 -3.65
N GLU A 157 7.48 -17.29 -2.92
CA GLU A 157 7.33 -17.17 -1.48
C GLU A 157 6.47 -15.95 -1.15
N ILE A 158 5.28 -16.19 -0.60
CA ILE A 158 4.35 -15.14 -0.16
C ILE A 158 4.43 -15.08 1.36
N VAL A 159 5.05 -14.04 1.92
CA VAL A 159 5.37 -13.98 3.36
C VAL A 159 4.90 -12.69 3.98
N MET A 160 4.24 -12.80 5.13
CA MET A 160 3.91 -11.68 5.99
C MET A 160 4.80 -11.66 7.24
N ARG A 161 5.28 -10.47 7.60
CA ARG A 161 6.15 -10.21 8.75
C ARG A 161 5.56 -9.10 9.63
N ASN A 162 5.89 -9.14 10.92
CA ASN A 162 5.59 -8.01 11.80
C ASN A 162 6.37 -6.77 11.35
N SER A 163 5.68 -5.63 11.32
CA SER A 163 6.32 -4.31 11.27
C SER A 163 6.60 -3.83 12.69
N GLU A 164 7.55 -2.91 12.85
CA GLU A 164 7.78 -2.18 14.10
C GLU A 164 6.55 -1.34 14.50
N ASP A 165 5.75 -0.93 13.51
CA ASP A 165 4.53 -0.16 13.73
C ASP A 165 3.35 -1.07 14.13
N PRO A 166 2.69 -0.80 15.28
CA PRO A 166 1.54 -1.56 15.71
C PRO A 166 0.37 -1.41 14.72
N GLY A 167 -0.25 -2.54 14.35
CA GLY A 167 -1.35 -2.59 13.39
C GLY A 167 -0.93 -2.56 11.92
N LYS A 168 0.38 -2.56 11.62
CA LYS A 168 0.91 -2.75 10.27
C LYS A 168 1.69 -4.06 10.17
N ARG A 169 1.69 -4.62 8.97
CA ARG A 169 2.47 -5.80 8.62
C ARG A 169 3.17 -5.57 7.29
N LEU A 170 4.34 -6.18 7.14
CA LEU A 170 5.09 -6.17 5.89
C LEU A 170 4.72 -7.42 5.11
N LEU A 171 4.36 -7.26 3.84
CA LEU A 171 4.10 -8.35 2.92
C LEU A 171 5.16 -8.32 1.81
N SER A 172 5.83 -9.46 1.61
CA SER A 172 6.73 -9.69 0.49
C SER A 172 6.23 -10.86 -0.35
N ILE A 173 6.45 -10.76 -1.66
CA ILE A 173 6.23 -11.84 -2.62
C ILE A 173 7.52 -11.92 -3.42
N ASP A 174 8.23 -13.03 -3.24
CA ASP A 174 9.53 -13.27 -3.87
C ASP A 174 9.37 -14.36 -4.92
N TYR A 175 9.78 -14.08 -6.17
CA TYR A 175 9.69 -15.00 -7.30
C TYR A 175 11.07 -15.57 -7.67
N GLU A 176 11.13 -16.88 -7.80
CA GLU A 176 12.35 -17.60 -8.19
C GLU A 176 12.06 -18.47 -9.43
N PRO A 177 12.65 -18.15 -10.61
CA PRO A 177 12.43 -18.89 -11.84
C PRO A 177 13.14 -20.26 -11.81
N VAL A 178 12.61 -21.23 -12.56
CA VAL A 178 13.32 -22.50 -12.82
C VAL A 178 14.51 -22.23 -13.73
N HIS A 179 15.70 -22.68 -13.32
CA HIS A 179 16.92 -22.69 -14.13
C HIS A 179 16.96 -23.86 -15.13
#